data_AF-A0A928PCP9-F1
#
_entry.id   AF-A0A928PCP9-F1
#
_cell.length_a   1.000
_cell.length_b   1.000
_cell.length_c   1.000
_cell.angle_alpha   90.00
_cell.angle_beta   90.00
_cell.angle_gamma   90.00
#
_symmetry.space_group_name_H-M   'P 1'
#
loop_
_entity.id
_entity.type
_entity.pdbx_description
1 polymer ?
#
loop_
_entity_poly.entity_id
_entity_poly.type
_entity_poly.pdbx_seq_one_letter_code
_entity_poly.pdbx_strand_id
1 'polypeptide(L)'
;MESKRNLKYFTTHGIHPITIVGLILTVVGVAFIPIFAGTDFSTMVYVGIGLAVVGLVLLYIINGGKATPDDLDYVIYEKVKYLDETAQKRHEVYESKFRKDIKPVTLKGYDYSEQENLYFKKGSDHKNRTNVYNTAVLYFTKDRMYIYGRHFSLTDELFDKEIMSKHKFVDLGKAEIIDGEATFTIGNYTNHITTHTFRITKANGDVILSMTVDYGADMDKAVDDINRVIAVTKDEVARLAAEQK
;
A
#
# COMPACT_ATOMS: atom_id res chain seq x y z
N MET A 1 17.24 6.17 -0.11
CA MET A 1 17.82 5.39 -1.25
C MET A 1 16.76 4.50 -1.89
N GLU A 2 15.82 3.97 -1.10
CA GLU A 2 14.68 3.18 -1.55
C GLU A 2 13.62 3.99 -2.30
N SER A 3 13.34 5.22 -1.87
CA SER A 3 12.44 6.18 -2.55
C SER A 3 12.72 6.31 -4.06
N LYS A 4 14.00 6.44 -4.44
CA LYS A 4 14.42 6.51 -5.86
C LYS A 4 14.21 5.17 -6.60
N ARG A 5 14.43 4.03 -5.94
CA ARG A 5 14.18 2.68 -6.51
C ARG A 5 12.68 2.44 -6.70
N ASN A 6 11.87 2.88 -5.75
CA ASN A 6 10.41 2.80 -5.77
C ASN A 6 9.85 3.71 -6.85
N LEU A 7 10.37 4.94 -6.99
CA LEU A 7 9.98 5.84 -8.07
C LEU A 7 10.25 5.21 -9.45
N LYS A 8 11.41 4.56 -9.63
CA LYS A 8 11.69 3.78 -10.86
C LYS A 8 10.69 2.66 -11.08
N TYR A 9 10.23 1.97 -10.02
CA TYR A 9 9.20 0.93 -10.16
C TYR A 9 7.93 1.48 -10.80
N PHE A 10 7.44 2.62 -10.31
CA PHE A 10 6.20 3.22 -10.78
C PHE A 10 6.32 3.95 -12.13
N THR A 11 7.46 4.58 -12.42
CA THR A 11 7.64 5.41 -13.63
C THR A 11 8.16 4.65 -14.85
N THR A 12 8.76 3.46 -14.66
CA THR A 12 9.24 2.66 -15.78
C THR A 12 8.08 1.94 -16.45
N HIS A 13 7.64 2.49 -17.59
CA HIS A 13 6.59 1.97 -18.46
C HIS A 13 7.17 1.22 -19.65
N GLY A 14 6.64 0.02 -19.93
CA GLY A 14 6.97 -0.76 -21.13
C GLY A 14 8.40 -1.31 -21.19
N ILE A 15 8.74 -1.88 -22.35
CA ILE A 15 10.11 -2.28 -22.69
C ILE A 15 10.81 -1.02 -23.22
N HIS A 16 11.82 -0.54 -22.49
CA HIS A 16 12.58 0.62 -22.92
C HIS A 16 13.28 0.28 -24.26
N PRO A 17 13.34 1.19 -25.26
CA PRO A 17 14.00 0.90 -26.53
C PRO A 17 15.45 0.43 -26.38
N ILE A 18 16.16 0.99 -25.39
CA ILE A 18 17.52 0.56 -25.04
C ILE A 18 17.56 -0.87 -24.48
N THR A 19 16.50 -1.37 -23.82
CA THR A 19 16.39 -2.78 -23.43
C THR A 19 16.32 -3.69 -24.66
N ILE A 20 15.61 -3.27 -25.72
CA ILE A 20 15.56 -4.00 -27.00
C ILE A 20 16.94 -4.01 -27.65
N VAL A 21 17.60 -2.85 -27.71
CA VAL A 21 18.97 -2.74 -28.26
C VAL A 21 19.96 -3.61 -27.46
N GLY A 22 19.90 -3.57 -26.13
CA GLY A 22 20.75 -4.39 -25.26
C GLY A 22 20.51 -5.89 -25.45
N LEU A 23 19.25 -6.32 -25.61
CA LEU A 23 18.91 -7.70 -25.91
C LEU A 23 19.48 -8.14 -27.27
N ILE A 24 19.29 -7.32 -28.32
CA ILE A 24 19.80 -7.61 -29.67
C ILE A 24 21.33 -7.71 -29.65
N LEU A 25 22.03 -6.74 -29.03
CA LEU A 25 23.49 -6.77 -28.91
C LEU A 25 24.00 -8.01 -28.17
N THR A 26 23.28 -8.43 -27.13
CA THR A 26 23.62 -9.65 -26.38
C THR A 26 23.46 -10.89 -27.26
N VAL A 27 22.33 -11.03 -27.95
CA VAL A 27 22.05 -12.18 -28.84
C VAL A 27 23.06 -12.24 -29.99
N VAL A 28 23.33 -11.11 -30.65
CA VAL A 28 24.30 -11.02 -31.75
C VAL A 28 25.71 -11.35 -31.25
N GLY A 29 26.14 -10.78 -30.12
CA GLY A 29 27.44 -11.04 -29.53
C GLY A 29 27.64 -12.51 -29.17
N VAL A 30 26.64 -13.13 -28.53
CA VAL A 30 26.67 -14.56 -28.17
C VAL A 30 26.66 -15.46 -29.41
N ALA A 31 25.89 -15.11 -30.45
CA ALA A 31 25.85 -15.89 -31.69
C ALA A 31 27.15 -15.79 -32.51
N PHE A 32 27.87 -14.66 -32.43
CA PHE A 32 29.15 -14.47 -33.10
C PHE A 32 30.24 -15.41 -32.58
N ILE A 33 30.22 -15.73 -31.28
CA ILE A 33 31.25 -16.56 -30.64
C ILE A 33 31.37 -17.95 -31.31
N PRO A 34 30.32 -18.79 -31.38
CA PRO A 34 30.42 -20.12 -32.00
C PRO A 34 30.63 -20.08 -33.53
N ILE A 35 30.15 -19.04 -34.22
CA ILE A 35 30.30 -18.91 -35.69
C ILE A 35 31.78 -18.72 -36.07
N PHE A 36 32.54 -17.96 -35.28
CA PHE A 36 33.92 -17.60 -35.61
C PHE A 36 34.98 -18.33 -34.77
N ALA A 37 34.59 -19.07 -33.71
CA ALA A 37 35.50 -19.82 -32.84
C ALA A 37 36.36 -20.89 -33.55
N GLY A 38 35.91 -21.41 -34.70
CA GLY A 38 36.64 -22.40 -35.49
C GLY A 38 37.44 -21.82 -36.67
N THR A 39 37.55 -20.49 -36.76
CA THR A 39 38.21 -19.80 -37.89
C THR A 39 39.45 -19.04 -37.43
N ASP A 40 40.36 -18.70 -38.35
CA ASP A 40 41.55 -17.88 -38.07
C ASP A 40 41.21 -16.43 -37.61
N PHE A 41 39.93 -16.05 -37.64
CA PHE A 41 39.42 -14.75 -37.22
C PHE A 41 39.19 -14.66 -35.71
N SER A 42 40.21 -14.98 -34.90
CA SER A 42 40.14 -14.88 -33.42
C SER A 42 39.74 -13.49 -32.92
N THR A 43 40.08 -12.42 -33.65
CA THR A 43 39.64 -11.04 -33.39
C THR A 43 38.11 -10.87 -33.40
N MET A 44 37.39 -11.62 -34.25
CA MET A 44 35.93 -11.55 -34.34
C MET A 44 35.24 -12.17 -33.12
N VAL A 45 35.88 -13.15 -32.47
CA VAL A 45 35.41 -13.70 -31.19
C VAL A 45 35.48 -12.65 -30.09
N TYR A 46 36.57 -11.87 -30.01
CA TYR A 46 36.67 -10.77 -29.04
C TYR A 46 35.66 -9.65 -29.29
N VAL A 47 35.36 -9.35 -30.56
CA VAL A 47 34.27 -8.43 -30.91
C VAL A 47 32.91 -8.96 -30.45
N GLY A 48 32.63 -10.26 -30.66
CA GLY A 48 31.42 -10.90 -30.17
C GLY A 48 31.26 -10.82 -28.65
N ILE A 49 32.33 -11.11 -27.90
CA ILE A 49 32.37 -10.95 -26.43
C ILE A 49 32.11 -9.49 -26.03
N GLY A 50 32.77 -8.54 -26.70
CA GLY A 50 32.58 -7.11 -26.43
C GLY A 50 31.13 -6.67 -26.63
N LEU A 51 30.49 -7.09 -27.72
CA LEU A 51 29.08 -6.82 -28.01
C LEU A 51 28.16 -7.43 -26.94
N ALA A 52 28.44 -8.67 -26.52
CA ALA A 52 27.67 -9.34 -25.48
C ALA A 52 27.77 -8.61 -24.13
N VAL A 53 28.98 -8.19 -23.73
CA VAL A 53 29.21 -7.44 -22.49
C VAL A 53 28.50 -6.09 -22.53
N VAL A 54 28.61 -5.34 -23.64
CA VAL A 54 27.92 -4.05 -23.80
C VAL A 54 26.40 -4.24 -23.73
N GLY A 55 25.87 -5.28 -24.39
CA GLY A 55 24.45 -5.64 -24.30
C GLY A 55 23.99 -5.90 -22.87
N LEU A 56 24.74 -6.72 -22.12
CA LEU A 56 24.45 -7.02 -20.72
C LEU A 56 24.53 -5.78 -19.82
N VAL A 57 25.50 -4.89 -20.03
CA VAL A 57 25.63 -3.64 -19.28
C VAL A 57 24.43 -2.72 -19.52
N LEU A 58 23.98 -2.59 -20.77
CA LEU A 58 22.80 -1.78 -21.10
C LEU A 58 21.52 -2.34 -20.45
N LEU A 59 21.36 -3.67 -20.44
CA LEU A 59 20.26 -4.33 -19.75
C LEU A 59 20.31 -4.08 -18.23
N TYR A 60 21.51 -4.15 -17.64
CA TYR A 60 21.71 -3.90 -16.22
C TYR A 60 21.46 -2.43 -15.83
N ILE A 61 21.85 -1.45 -16.63
CA ILE A 61 21.64 -0.03 -16.29
C ILE A 61 20.14 0.32 -16.21
N ILE A 62 19.32 -0.32 -17.03
CA ILE A 62 17.88 -0.02 -17.12
C ILE A 62 17.07 -0.81 -16.10
N ASN A 63 17.35 -2.10 -15.97
CA ASN A 63 16.63 -2.96 -15.03
C ASN A 63 17.24 -2.93 -13.63
N GLY A 64 18.51 -2.57 -13.51
CA GLY A 64 19.24 -2.46 -12.26
C GLY A 64 18.72 -1.31 -11.39
N GLY A 65 18.44 -1.65 -10.13
CA GLY A 65 17.97 -0.70 -9.12
C GLY A 65 16.49 -0.32 -9.23
N LYS A 66 15.68 -1.05 -10.00
CA LYS A 66 14.22 -0.98 -9.90
C LYS A 66 13.75 -1.80 -8.69
N ALA A 67 12.84 -1.27 -7.88
CA ALA A 67 12.19 -2.08 -6.85
C ALA A 67 11.30 -3.16 -7.50
N THR A 68 11.23 -4.33 -6.88
CA THR A 68 10.25 -5.38 -7.17
C THR A 68 9.00 -5.19 -6.31
N PRO A 69 7.87 -5.87 -6.62
CA PRO A 69 6.73 -5.88 -5.72
C PRO A 69 7.09 -6.31 -4.29
N ASP A 70 7.97 -7.31 -4.15
CA ASP A 70 8.43 -7.81 -2.85
C ASP A 70 9.25 -6.78 -2.08
N ASP A 71 10.09 -5.99 -2.78
CA ASP A 71 10.82 -4.87 -2.16
C ASP A 71 9.83 -3.82 -1.59
N LEU A 72 8.75 -3.50 -2.32
CA LEU A 72 7.73 -2.54 -1.85
C LEU A 72 6.99 -3.07 -0.63
N ASP A 73 6.60 -4.34 -0.66
CA ASP A 73 5.90 -4.98 0.44
C ASP A 73 6.80 -5.05 1.70
N TYR A 74 8.11 -5.23 1.52
CA TYR A 74 9.10 -5.15 2.59
C TYR A 74 9.21 -3.73 3.18
N VAL A 75 9.29 -2.69 2.34
CA VAL A 75 9.33 -1.29 2.80
C VAL A 75 8.06 -0.93 3.59
N ILE A 76 6.89 -1.37 3.12
CA ILE A 76 5.63 -1.20 3.84
C ILE A 76 5.72 -1.92 5.20
N TYR A 77 6.14 -3.19 5.20
CA TYR A 77 6.32 -3.97 6.44
C TYR A 77 7.23 -3.26 7.44
N GLU A 78 8.38 -2.75 7.02
CA GLU A 78 9.29 -2.04 7.92
C GLU A 78 8.69 -0.77 8.52
N LYS A 79 7.84 -0.06 7.77
CA LYS A 79 7.14 1.12 8.26
C LYS A 79 5.99 0.78 9.21
N VAL A 80 5.38 -0.40 9.09
CA VAL A 80 4.18 -0.76 9.86
C VAL A 80 4.40 -1.81 10.95
N LYS A 81 5.57 -2.47 11.01
CA LYS A 81 5.86 -3.57 11.96
C LYS A 81 5.64 -3.21 13.43
N TYR A 82 5.86 -1.96 13.81
CA TYR A 82 5.66 -1.46 15.18
C TYR A 82 4.44 -0.54 15.31
N LEU A 83 3.52 -0.56 14.34
CA LEU A 83 2.36 0.32 14.33
C LEU A 83 1.48 0.10 15.58
N ASP A 84 1.24 -1.16 15.94
CA ASP A 84 0.42 -1.53 17.10
C ASP A 84 1.07 -1.05 18.41
N GLU A 85 2.34 -1.41 18.64
CA GLU A 85 3.10 -0.96 19.81
C GLU A 85 3.19 0.56 19.91
N THR A 86 3.39 1.24 18.77
CA THR A 86 3.46 2.71 18.72
C THR A 86 2.10 3.30 19.07
N ALA A 87 1.02 2.76 18.54
CA ALA A 87 -0.34 3.20 18.85
C ALA A 87 -0.65 3.06 20.36
N GLN A 88 -0.30 1.92 20.96
CA GLN A 88 -0.51 1.68 22.40
C GLN A 88 0.28 2.68 23.25
N LYS A 89 1.55 2.92 22.91
CA LYS A 89 2.41 3.91 23.59
C LYS A 89 1.89 5.34 23.44
N ARG A 90 1.48 5.73 22.23
CA ARG A 90 1.00 7.09 21.92
C ARG A 90 -0.32 7.41 22.61
N HIS A 91 -1.22 6.43 22.70
CA HIS A 91 -2.51 6.59 23.38
C HIS A 91 -2.46 6.28 24.88
N GLU A 92 -1.34 5.71 25.36
CA GLU A 92 -1.17 5.18 26.72
C GLU A 92 -2.26 4.15 27.09
N VAL A 93 -2.74 3.40 26.09
CA VAL A 93 -3.74 2.34 26.25
C VAL A 93 -3.13 1.01 25.85
N TYR A 94 -3.01 0.12 26.83
CA TYR A 94 -2.47 -1.22 26.66
C TYR A 94 -3.58 -2.27 26.61
N GLU A 95 -3.24 -3.46 26.14
CA GLU A 95 -4.18 -4.58 25.96
C GLU A 95 -5.07 -4.89 27.18
N SER A 96 -4.57 -4.67 28.39
CA SER A 96 -5.34 -4.86 29.63
C SER A 96 -6.59 -3.97 29.75
N LYS A 97 -6.65 -2.89 28.98
CA LYS A 97 -7.78 -1.94 28.92
C LYS A 97 -8.70 -2.19 27.74
N PHE A 98 -8.35 -3.10 26.84
CA PHE A 98 -9.17 -3.41 25.68
C PHE A 98 -10.44 -4.16 26.10
N ARG A 99 -11.53 -3.90 25.38
CA ARG A 99 -12.76 -4.69 25.51
C ARG A 99 -12.52 -6.11 24.99
N LYS A 100 -13.24 -7.08 25.55
CA LYS A 100 -13.09 -8.50 25.21
C LYS A 100 -14.05 -8.94 24.10
N ASP A 101 -15.11 -8.20 23.85
CA ASP A 101 -16.18 -8.49 22.89
C ASP A 101 -15.92 -7.91 21.48
N ILE A 102 -14.85 -7.15 21.32
CA ILE A 102 -14.35 -6.67 20.03
C ILE A 102 -12.82 -6.68 20.04
N LYS A 103 -12.23 -7.26 18.99
CA LYS A 103 -10.78 -7.27 18.82
C LYS A 103 -10.31 -5.97 18.17
N PRO A 104 -9.05 -5.54 18.40
CA PRO A 104 -8.44 -4.50 17.59
C PRO A 104 -8.59 -4.77 16.10
N VAL A 105 -8.85 -3.72 15.33
CA VAL A 105 -9.01 -3.80 13.87
C VAL A 105 -7.83 -3.10 13.21
N THR A 106 -7.12 -3.81 12.35
CA THR A 106 -6.06 -3.22 11.53
C THR A 106 -6.59 -3.00 10.11
N LEU A 107 -6.65 -1.74 9.72
CA LEU A 107 -6.93 -1.29 8.37
C LEU A 107 -5.62 -1.08 7.63
N LYS A 108 -5.59 -1.51 6.38
CA LYS A 108 -4.43 -1.34 5.50
C LYS A 108 -4.86 -1.36 4.05
N GLY A 109 -4.17 -0.61 3.20
CA GLY A 109 -4.45 -0.56 1.77
C GLY A 109 -3.68 0.55 1.08
N TYR A 110 -3.57 0.44 -0.24
CA TYR A 110 -3.07 1.55 -1.06
C TYR A 110 -4.10 2.66 -1.13
N ASP A 111 -3.63 3.91 -1.17
CA ASP A 111 -4.52 5.06 -1.38
C ASP A 111 -4.73 5.31 -2.88
N TYR A 112 -5.99 5.42 -3.28
CA TYR A 112 -6.40 5.75 -4.66
C TYR A 112 -7.21 7.04 -4.74
N SER A 113 -7.37 7.76 -3.62
CA SER A 113 -8.23 8.94 -3.52
C SER A 113 -7.54 10.23 -4.00
N GLU A 114 -6.24 10.38 -3.75
CA GLU A 114 -5.45 11.51 -4.24
C GLU A 114 -4.99 11.23 -5.68
N GLN A 115 -5.33 12.11 -6.64
CA GLN A 115 -4.88 11.96 -8.04
C GLN A 115 -3.62 12.78 -8.35
N GLU A 116 -3.36 13.82 -7.57
CA GLU A 116 -2.21 14.70 -7.78
C GLU A 116 -0.93 14.03 -7.25
N ASN A 117 0.07 13.85 -8.13
CA ASN A 117 1.33 13.15 -7.82
C ASN A 117 1.19 11.67 -7.41
N LEU A 118 0.03 11.05 -7.69
CA LEU A 118 -0.16 9.62 -7.50
C LEU A 118 0.41 8.85 -8.68
N TYR A 119 1.34 7.94 -8.38
CA TYR A 119 1.78 6.97 -9.36
C TYR A 119 1.04 5.66 -9.18
N PHE A 120 0.46 5.15 -10.26
CA PHE A 120 -0.26 3.89 -10.28
C PHE A 120 0.49 2.84 -11.10
N LYS A 121 0.52 1.60 -10.60
CA LYS A 121 1.03 0.45 -11.36
C LYS A 121 0.39 -0.86 -10.93
N LYS A 122 0.00 -1.67 -11.91
CA LYS A 122 -0.32 -3.09 -11.69
C LYS A 122 0.98 -3.89 -11.62
N GLY A 123 1.20 -4.55 -10.47
CA GLY A 123 2.38 -5.39 -10.23
C GLY A 123 2.37 -6.66 -11.08
N SER A 124 3.51 -7.36 -11.12
CA SER A 124 3.62 -8.67 -11.78
C SER A 124 2.78 -9.75 -11.10
N ASP A 125 2.39 -9.53 -9.84
CA ASP A 125 1.46 -10.34 -9.05
C ASP A 125 -0.02 -9.96 -9.27
N HIS A 126 -0.31 -9.14 -10.29
CA HIS A 126 -1.63 -8.63 -10.64
C HIS A 126 -2.30 -7.72 -9.61
N LYS A 127 -1.61 -7.32 -8.54
CA LYS A 127 -2.15 -6.35 -7.57
C LYS A 127 -1.97 -4.92 -8.06
N ASN A 128 -3.01 -4.12 -7.88
CA ASN A 128 -3.01 -2.68 -8.15
C ASN A 128 -2.29 -1.96 -7.02
N ARG A 129 -1.23 -1.21 -7.31
CA ARG A 129 -0.46 -0.46 -6.30
C ARG A 129 -0.39 1.00 -6.65
N THR A 130 -0.39 1.84 -5.64
CA THR A 130 -0.05 3.26 -5.75
C THR A 130 1.21 3.56 -4.95
N ASN A 131 1.79 4.73 -5.16
CA ASN A 131 2.92 5.19 -4.36
C ASN A 131 2.53 5.65 -2.94
N VAL A 132 1.25 5.63 -2.58
CA VAL A 132 0.77 6.07 -1.26
C VAL A 132 0.09 4.91 -0.55
N TYR A 133 0.42 4.74 0.73
CA TYR A 133 -0.10 3.64 1.55
C TYR A 133 -0.77 4.17 2.82
N ASN A 134 -1.92 3.58 3.11
CA ASN A 134 -2.73 3.85 4.30
C ASN A 134 -2.68 2.65 5.23
N THR A 135 -2.52 2.93 6.52
CA THR A 135 -2.76 1.93 7.56
C THR A 135 -3.27 2.60 8.82
N ALA A 136 -4.15 1.92 9.54
CA ALA A 136 -4.60 2.34 10.86
C ALA A 136 -4.88 1.14 11.74
N VAL A 137 -4.66 1.28 13.04
CA VAL A 137 -5.12 0.36 14.06
C VAL A 137 -6.19 1.06 14.89
N LEU A 138 -7.28 0.35 15.11
CA LEU A 138 -8.40 0.79 15.93
C LEU A 138 -8.42 -0.07 17.18
N TYR A 139 -8.35 0.58 18.35
CA TYR A 139 -8.52 -0.06 19.64
C TYR A 139 -9.83 0.36 20.28
N PHE A 140 -10.36 -0.53 21.10
CA PHE A 140 -11.65 -0.34 21.74
C PHE A 140 -11.47 -0.58 23.24
N THR A 141 -11.63 0.47 24.05
CA THR A 141 -11.72 0.39 25.51
C THR A 141 -13.18 0.39 25.93
N LYS A 142 -13.49 0.36 27.24
CA LYS A 142 -14.88 0.32 27.73
C LYS A 142 -15.77 1.45 27.17
N ASP A 143 -15.25 2.66 27.02
CA ASP A 143 -16.01 3.86 26.67
C ASP A 143 -15.62 4.50 25.33
N ARG A 144 -14.45 4.14 24.77
CA ARG A 144 -13.84 4.85 23.65
C ARG A 144 -13.27 3.92 22.59
N MET A 145 -13.30 4.42 21.37
CA MET A 145 -12.50 3.95 20.25
C MET A 145 -11.29 4.87 20.07
N TYR A 146 -10.11 4.29 19.93
CA TYR A 146 -8.86 4.96 19.65
C TYR A 146 -8.40 4.60 18.25
N ILE A 147 -7.94 5.59 17.49
CA ILE A 147 -7.43 5.42 16.14
C ILE A 147 -5.99 5.90 16.13
N TYR A 148 -5.10 5.06 15.64
CA TYR A 148 -3.75 5.47 15.26
C TYR A 148 -3.46 4.93 13.87
N GLY A 149 -3.09 5.81 12.95
CA GLY A 149 -2.77 5.43 11.59
C GLY A 149 -1.61 6.23 11.03
N ARG A 150 -1.16 5.78 9.87
CA ARG A 150 -0.13 6.43 9.07
C ARG A 150 -0.59 6.47 7.63
N HIS A 151 -0.31 7.60 7.01
CA HIS A 151 -0.53 7.84 5.60
C HIS A 151 0.80 8.33 5.02
N PHE A 152 1.47 7.48 4.25
CA PHE A 152 2.85 7.74 3.83
C PHE A 152 3.08 7.39 2.37
N SER A 153 4.11 8.01 1.79
CA SER A 153 4.54 7.74 0.43
C SER A 153 5.68 6.71 0.41
N LEU A 154 5.67 5.87 -0.62
CA LEU A 154 6.72 4.94 -0.97
C LEU A 154 7.78 5.58 -1.86
N THR A 155 7.48 6.73 -2.46
CA THR A 155 8.37 7.45 -3.39
C THR A 155 8.90 8.76 -2.81
N ASP A 156 8.26 9.29 -1.77
CA ASP A 156 8.68 10.50 -1.06
C ASP A 156 8.86 10.21 0.44
N GLU A 157 10.08 10.37 0.94
CA GLU A 157 10.43 10.12 2.34
C GLU A 157 9.89 11.23 3.27
N LEU A 158 9.58 12.42 2.73
CA LEU A 158 9.06 13.55 3.50
C LEU A 158 7.55 13.48 3.72
N PHE A 159 6.85 12.67 2.93
CA PHE A 159 5.42 12.49 3.05
C PHE A 159 5.10 11.32 3.99
N ASP A 160 4.91 11.64 5.26
CA ASP A 160 4.52 10.70 6.31
C ASP A 160 3.62 11.43 7.33
N LYS A 161 2.32 11.19 7.26
CA LYS A 161 1.32 11.82 8.13
C LYS A 161 0.84 10.80 9.14
N GLU A 162 0.95 11.14 10.42
CA GLU A 162 0.31 10.39 11.50
C GLU A 162 -1.16 10.82 11.64
N ILE A 163 -2.05 9.84 11.76
CA ILE A 163 -3.47 10.02 12.07
C ILE A 163 -3.66 9.57 13.51
N MET A 164 -4.13 10.45 14.40
CA MET A 164 -4.35 10.11 15.79
C MET A 164 -5.63 10.74 16.29
N SER A 165 -6.56 9.91 16.78
CA SER A 165 -7.80 10.40 17.34
C SER A 165 -8.38 9.44 18.37
N LYS A 166 -9.30 9.95 19.20
CA LYS A 166 -10.03 9.18 20.20
C LYS A 166 -11.47 9.68 20.28
N HIS A 167 -12.41 8.76 20.30
CA HIS A 167 -13.84 9.06 20.21
C HIS A 167 -14.62 8.19 21.18
N LYS A 168 -15.60 8.77 21.90
CA LYS A 168 -16.50 7.98 22.73
C LYS A 168 -17.51 7.25 21.84
N PHE A 169 -17.91 6.03 22.21
CA PHE A 169 -18.88 5.26 21.42
C PHE A 169 -20.23 5.97 21.26
N VAL A 170 -20.64 6.75 22.26
CA VAL A 170 -21.89 7.53 22.21
C VAL A 170 -21.90 8.57 21.09
N ASP A 171 -20.73 9.10 20.72
CA ASP A 171 -20.58 10.12 19.67
C ASP A 171 -20.48 9.49 18.27
N LEU A 172 -20.25 8.17 18.19
CA LEU A 172 -20.11 7.46 16.91
C LEU A 172 -21.48 7.23 16.27
N GLY A 173 -21.53 7.41 14.95
CA GLY A 173 -22.69 7.14 14.11
C GLY A 173 -22.71 5.68 13.69
N LYS A 174 -21.91 5.36 12.68
CA LYS A 174 -21.74 4.00 12.15
C LYS A 174 -20.36 3.82 11.52
N ALA A 175 -19.94 2.57 11.38
CA ALA A 175 -18.92 2.13 10.44
C ALA A 175 -19.59 1.56 9.18
N GLU A 176 -18.97 1.74 8.01
CA GLU A 176 -19.43 1.17 6.74
C GLU A 176 -18.27 0.99 5.75
N ILE A 177 -18.43 0.05 4.82
CA ILE A 177 -17.60 -0.07 3.62
C ILE A 177 -18.33 0.62 2.46
N ILE A 178 -17.61 1.44 1.71
CA ILE A 178 -18.14 2.12 0.53
C ILE A 178 -17.35 1.65 -0.67
N ASP A 179 -18.06 1.03 -1.61
CA ASP A 179 -17.48 0.66 -2.88
C ASP A 179 -17.41 1.89 -3.78
N GLY A 180 -16.26 2.06 -4.39
CA GLY A 180 -15.97 3.13 -5.32
C GLY A 180 -15.22 2.60 -6.53
N GLU A 181 -14.95 3.52 -7.45
CA GLU A 181 -14.15 3.25 -8.63
C GLU A 181 -13.11 4.35 -8.79
N ALA A 182 -11.85 3.95 -8.83
CA ALA A 182 -10.74 4.85 -9.14
C ALA A 182 -10.31 4.61 -10.59
N THR A 183 -10.25 5.69 -11.36
CA THR A 183 -9.85 5.67 -12.76
C THR A 183 -8.44 6.23 -12.92
N PHE A 184 -7.55 5.47 -13.53
CA PHE A 184 -6.16 5.88 -13.79
C PHE A 184 -5.84 5.80 -15.28
N THR A 185 -5.48 6.93 -15.87
CA THR A 185 -5.03 7.00 -17.25
C THR A 185 -3.51 6.90 -17.30
N ILE A 186 -3.00 5.83 -17.91
CA ILE A 186 -1.57 5.61 -18.17
C ILE A 186 -1.37 5.59 -19.69
N GLY A 187 -0.79 6.65 -20.23
CA GLY A 187 -0.65 6.82 -21.68
C GLY A 187 -2.02 6.84 -22.36
N ASN A 188 -2.26 5.89 -23.27
CA ASN A 188 -3.52 5.75 -23.99
C ASN A 188 -4.51 4.76 -23.33
N TYR A 189 -4.16 4.20 -22.17
CA TYR A 189 -4.97 3.18 -21.49
C TYR A 189 -5.59 3.75 -20.22
N THR A 190 -6.90 3.62 -20.10
CA THR A 190 -7.65 3.94 -18.89
C THR A 190 -7.90 2.65 -18.10
N ASN A 191 -7.43 2.59 -16.86
CA ASN A 191 -7.67 1.48 -15.95
C ASN A 191 -8.74 1.86 -14.94
N HIS A 192 -9.74 1.00 -14.82
CA HIS A 192 -10.83 1.11 -13.85
C HIS A 192 -10.55 0.15 -12.69
N ILE A 193 -10.51 0.68 -11.47
CA ILE A 193 -10.17 -0.09 -10.26
C ILE A 193 -11.31 0.05 -9.27
N THR A 194 -11.94 -1.07 -8.92
CA THR A 194 -12.86 -1.11 -7.78
C THR A 194 -12.07 -0.89 -6.50
N THR A 195 -12.49 0.10 -5.72
CA THR A 195 -11.89 0.46 -4.44
C THR A 195 -12.90 0.26 -3.32
N HIS A 196 -12.42 -0.10 -2.14
CA HIS A 196 -13.26 -0.31 -0.96
C HIS A 196 -12.79 0.64 0.13
N THR A 197 -13.64 1.58 0.52
CA THR A 197 -13.31 2.60 1.51
C THR A 197 -13.95 2.26 2.85
N PHE A 198 -13.13 2.05 3.88
CA PHE A 198 -13.59 1.92 5.25
C PHE A 198 -13.87 3.31 5.82
N ARG A 199 -15.13 3.57 6.21
CA ARG A 199 -15.56 4.86 6.74
C ARG A 199 -16.18 4.72 8.12
N ILE A 200 -15.80 5.59 9.05
CA ILE A 200 -16.47 5.78 10.35
C ILE A 200 -16.98 7.21 10.42
N THR A 201 -18.25 7.36 10.81
CA THR A 201 -18.90 8.65 11.02
C THR A 201 -19.26 8.88 12.47
N LYS A 202 -19.41 10.15 12.85
CA LYS A 202 -20.09 10.58 14.08
C LYS A 202 -21.60 10.55 13.90
N ALA A 203 -22.34 10.61 15.01
CA ALA A 203 -23.80 10.68 15.00
C ALA A 203 -24.36 11.91 14.25
N ASN A 204 -23.58 12.99 14.14
CA ASN A 204 -23.93 14.20 13.38
C ASN A 204 -23.61 14.10 11.87
N GLY A 205 -23.02 13.00 11.41
CA GLY A 205 -22.62 12.79 10.01
C GLY A 205 -21.16 13.14 9.68
N ASP A 206 -20.41 13.74 10.61
CA ASP A 206 -18.99 14.06 10.37
C ASP A 206 -18.17 12.79 10.16
N VAL A 207 -17.28 12.80 9.17
CA VAL A 207 -16.36 11.69 8.91
C VAL A 207 -15.19 11.75 9.89
N ILE A 208 -14.97 10.67 10.63
CA ILE A 208 -13.88 10.51 11.58
C ILE A 208 -12.66 9.89 10.91
N LEU A 209 -12.92 8.87 10.12
CA LEU A 209 -11.92 8.09 9.41
C LEU A 209 -12.52 7.69 8.06
N SER A 210 -11.75 7.87 7.00
CA SER A 210 -12.08 7.39 5.66
C SER A 210 -10.78 7.00 4.99
N MET A 211 -10.60 5.72 4.68
CA MET A 211 -9.42 5.22 4.00
C MET A 211 -9.75 4.05 3.10
N THR A 212 -9.06 3.96 1.95
CA THR A 212 -9.15 2.78 1.10
C THR A 212 -8.45 1.61 1.79
N VAL A 213 -9.09 0.44 1.80
CA VAL A 213 -8.60 -0.76 2.46
C VAL A 213 -8.61 -1.96 1.52
N ASP A 214 -7.74 -2.92 1.80
CA ASP A 214 -7.79 -4.24 1.18
C ASP A 214 -9.05 -4.97 1.68
N TYR A 215 -10.00 -5.21 0.78
CA TYR A 215 -11.27 -5.83 1.13
C TYR A 215 -11.15 -7.35 1.32
N GLY A 216 -11.82 -7.84 2.35
CA GLY A 216 -11.93 -9.26 2.69
C GLY A 216 -12.95 -9.46 3.81
N ALA A 217 -13.28 -10.73 4.11
CA ALA A 217 -14.32 -11.08 5.09
C ALA A 217 -14.09 -10.49 6.49
N ASP A 218 -12.84 -10.20 6.84
CA ASP A 218 -12.48 -9.58 8.11
C ASP A 218 -12.98 -8.12 8.22
N MET A 219 -13.12 -7.40 7.10
CA MET A 219 -13.56 -6.00 7.08
C MET A 219 -15.06 -5.87 7.32
N ASP A 220 -15.88 -6.74 6.69
CA ASP A 220 -17.33 -6.76 6.95
C ASP A 220 -17.61 -7.09 8.40
N LYS A 221 -16.92 -8.11 8.92
CA LYS A 221 -17.01 -8.48 10.34
C LYS A 221 -16.58 -7.33 11.25
N ALA A 222 -15.52 -6.60 10.91
CA ALA A 222 -15.08 -5.45 11.68
C ALA A 222 -16.15 -4.35 11.71
N VAL A 223 -16.80 -4.05 10.58
CA VAL A 223 -17.90 -3.09 10.50
C VAL A 223 -19.06 -3.54 11.39
N ASP A 224 -19.47 -4.80 11.30
CA ASP A 224 -20.56 -5.35 12.11
C ASP A 224 -20.25 -5.34 13.60
N ASP A 225 -19.05 -5.75 14.00
CA ASP A 225 -18.61 -5.76 15.39
C ASP A 225 -18.57 -4.32 15.96
N ILE A 226 -18.06 -3.34 15.20
CA ILE A 226 -18.04 -1.93 15.62
C ILE A 226 -19.47 -1.39 15.78
N ASN A 227 -20.34 -1.63 14.80
CA ASN A 227 -21.73 -1.17 14.85
C ASN A 227 -22.51 -1.81 16.01
N ARG A 228 -22.28 -3.10 16.29
CA ARG A 228 -22.85 -3.79 17.45
C ARG A 228 -22.42 -3.13 18.75
N VAL A 229 -21.12 -2.83 18.90
CA VAL A 229 -20.59 -2.17 20.11
C VAL A 229 -21.16 -0.76 20.28
N ILE A 230 -21.30 0.00 19.20
CA ILE A 230 -21.93 1.34 19.22
C ILE A 230 -23.38 1.23 19.73
N ALA A 231 -24.17 0.29 19.20
CA ALA A 231 -25.56 0.09 19.58
C ALA A 231 -25.69 -0.30 21.06
N VAL A 232 -24.97 -1.34 21.51
CA VAL A 232 -25.01 -1.83 22.89
C VAL A 232 -24.63 -0.73 23.89
N THR A 233 -23.60 0.06 23.57
CA THR A 233 -23.16 1.14 24.47
C THR A 233 -24.20 2.26 24.58
N LYS A 234 -24.87 2.60 23.48
CA LYS A 234 -25.96 3.60 23.48
C LYS A 234 -27.16 3.12 24.29
N ASP A 235 -27.53 1.85 24.15
CA ASP A 235 -28.64 1.25 24.92
C ASP A 235 -28.34 1.19 26.41
N GLU A 236 -27.10 0.83 26.80
CA GLU A 236 -26.68 0.80 28.21
C GLU A 236 -26.73 2.21 28.84
N VAL A 237 -26.27 3.23 28.11
CA VAL A 237 -26.33 4.63 28.57
C VAL A 237 -27.77 5.11 28.69
N ALA A 238 -28.65 4.76 27.75
CA ALA A 238 -30.07 5.11 27.80
C ALA A 238 -30.77 4.45 29.00
N ARG A 239 -30.47 3.18 29.29
CA ARG A 239 -31.01 2.47 30.46
C ARG A 239 -30.57 3.11 31.77
N LEU A 240 -29.28 3.39 31.93
CA LEU A 240 -28.74 4.04 33.14
C LEU A 240 -29.35 5.43 33.36
N ALA A 241 -29.62 6.19 32.28
CA ALA A 241 -30.28 7.49 32.38
C ALA A 241 -31.77 7.38 32.77
N ALA A 242 -32.43 6.28 32.45
CA ALA A 242 -33.82 6.01 32.84
C ALA A 242 -33.93 5.55 34.31
N GLU A 243 -32.95 4.83 34.83
CA GLU A 243 -32.90 4.37 36.24
C GLU A 243 -32.57 5.49 37.24
N GLN A 244 -32.05 6.63 36.78
CA GLN A 244 -31.72 7.79 37.60
C GLN A 244 -32.82 8.87 37.65
N LYS A 245 -33.94 8.66 36.96
CA LYS A 245 -35.14 9.52 36.99
C LYS A 245 -36.21 8.91 37.87
#